data_AF-A0A2M8FMT4-F1
#
_entry.id   AF-A0A2M8FMT4-F1
#
_cell.length_a   1.000
_cell.length_b   1.000
_cell.length_c   1.000
_cell.angle_alpha   90.00
_cell.angle_beta   90.00
_cell.angle_gamma   90.00
#
_symmetry.space_group_name_H-M   'P 1'
#
loop_
_entity.id
_entity.type
_entity.pdbx_description
1 polymer ?
#
loop_
_entity_poly.entity_id
_entity_poly.type
_entity_poly.pdbx_seq_one_letter_code
_entity_poly.pdbx_strand_id
1 'polypeptide(L)'
;MKSVLFFLSIFVLVSLAQNKKEDENLLENLLKQNEKYFPFVIENPSKYRVQIIYTKIERTKKGDAKLLTYKYRLNARKYFYPASTVKLPAALLTLEKINQLKINGLTKETLLRIDSAYSGQTKVEYDSSSQSKLPSLANYIKKVFLVSDNDAYNRLYEFLGQQSFNEKLWNKGYLNVMINHRFIGGLTSEENRFTNP
;
A
#
# COMPACT_ATOMS: atom_id res chain seq x y z
N MET A 1 63.45 8.91 -2.71
CA MET A 1 62.61 7.92 -3.43
C MET A 1 61.44 7.37 -2.61
N LYS A 2 61.58 7.12 -1.29
CA LYS A 2 60.46 6.62 -0.45
C LYS A 2 59.29 7.62 -0.27
N SER A 3 59.56 8.92 -0.31
CA SER A 3 58.55 9.99 -0.18
C SER A 3 57.69 10.21 -1.44
N VAL A 4 58.22 9.88 -2.63
CA VAL A 4 57.48 10.01 -3.90
C VAL A 4 56.48 8.87 -4.09
N LEU A 5 56.83 7.65 -3.63
CA LEU A 5 55.91 6.51 -3.62
C LEU A 5 54.72 6.71 -2.66
N PHE A 6 54.91 7.42 -1.55
CA PHE A 6 53.84 7.69 -0.59
C PHE A 6 52.78 8.65 -1.17
N PHE A 7 53.21 9.71 -1.87
CA PHE A 7 52.31 10.64 -2.55
C PHE A 7 51.57 10.01 -3.74
N LEU A 8 52.21 9.10 -4.48
CA LEU A 8 51.54 8.36 -5.55
C LEU A 8 50.46 7.41 -5.00
N SER A 9 50.68 6.80 -3.84
CA SER A 9 49.70 5.91 -3.19
C SER A 9 48.45 6.63 -2.69
N ILE A 10 48.61 7.87 -2.21
CA ILE A 10 47.49 8.72 -1.76
C ILE A 10 46.65 9.20 -2.95
N PHE A 11 47.26 9.49 -4.09
CA PHE A 11 46.52 9.92 -5.29
C PHE A 11 45.63 8.80 -5.87
N VAL A 12 46.10 7.54 -5.85
CA VAL A 12 45.31 6.39 -6.35
C VAL A 12 44.11 6.06 -5.45
N LEU A 13 44.21 6.30 -4.13
CA LEU A 13 43.11 6.08 -3.20
C LEU A 13 42.00 7.13 -3.31
N VAL A 14 42.34 8.37 -3.72
CA VAL A 14 41.34 9.44 -3.93
C VAL A 14 40.56 9.24 -5.23
N SER A 15 41.19 8.73 -6.29
CA SER A 15 40.53 8.45 -7.58
C SER A 15 39.50 7.32 -7.51
N LEU A 16 39.72 6.31 -6.66
CA LEU A 16 38.79 5.19 -6.46
C LEU A 16 37.56 5.56 -5.63
N ALA A 17 37.59 6.68 -4.90
CA ALA A 17 36.48 7.15 -4.07
C ALA A 17 35.48 8.06 -4.82
N GLN A 18 35.76 8.48 -6.06
CA GLN A 18 34.91 9.43 -6.79
C GLN A 18 33.73 8.82 -7.56
N ASN A 19 33.66 7.48 -7.71
CA ASN A 19 32.61 6.83 -8.50
C ASN A 19 31.24 6.64 -7.79
N LYS A 20 31.02 7.29 -6.64
CA LYS A 20 29.77 7.11 -5.87
C LYS A 20 28.78 8.28 -5.95
N LYS A 21 29.19 9.41 -6.53
CA LYS A 21 28.40 10.66 -6.50
C LYS A 21 27.42 10.83 -7.67
N GLU A 22 27.65 10.16 -8.79
CA GLU A 22 26.81 10.29 -10.00
C GLU A 22 25.48 9.52 -9.88
N ASP A 23 25.44 8.46 -9.06
CA ASP A 23 24.29 7.57 -8.89
C ASP A 23 23.20 8.14 -7.93
N GLU A 24 23.53 9.05 -7.01
CA GLU A 24 22.53 9.56 -6.04
C GLU A 24 21.43 10.42 -6.70
N ASN A 25 21.71 10.99 -7.88
CA ASN A 25 20.82 11.92 -8.58
C ASN A 25 20.28 11.40 -9.92
N LEU A 26 20.39 10.10 -10.21
CA LEU A 26 19.94 9.52 -11.49
C LEU A 26 18.52 10.00 -11.87
N LEU A 27 17.56 9.85 -10.95
CA LEU A 27 16.17 10.22 -11.20
C LEU A 27 15.98 11.74 -11.36
N GLU A 28 16.70 12.54 -10.57
CA GLU A 28 16.63 14.00 -10.67
C GLU A 28 17.20 14.48 -12.01
N ASN A 29 18.33 13.94 -12.43
CA ASN A 29 18.96 14.24 -13.71
C ASN A 29 18.07 13.81 -14.88
N LEU A 30 17.50 12.60 -14.82
CA LEU A 30 16.57 12.12 -15.85
C LEU A 30 15.34 13.01 -15.96
N LEU A 31 14.75 13.43 -14.84
CA LEU A 31 13.60 14.35 -14.86
C LEU A 31 13.99 15.70 -15.48
N LYS A 32 15.10 16.31 -15.07
CA LYS A 32 15.58 17.60 -15.62
C LYS A 32 15.90 17.52 -17.10
N GLN A 33 16.57 16.47 -17.57
CA GLN A 33 16.86 16.26 -18.99
C GLN A 33 15.59 16.08 -19.83
N ASN A 34 14.50 15.65 -19.21
CA ASN A 34 13.22 15.38 -19.84
C ASN A 34 12.14 16.38 -19.40
N GLU A 35 12.54 17.61 -19.04
CA GLU A 35 11.65 18.62 -18.45
C GLU A 35 10.41 18.92 -19.30
N LYS A 36 10.55 18.89 -20.63
CA LYS A 36 9.44 19.09 -21.57
C LYS A 36 8.25 18.14 -21.35
N TYR A 37 8.46 16.96 -20.76
CA TYR A 37 7.40 15.99 -20.47
C TYR A 37 6.76 16.18 -19.08
N PHE A 38 7.45 16.86 -18.17
CA PHE A 38 7.04 17.00 -16.77
C PHE A 38 7.16 18.44 -16.22
N PRO A 39 6.82 19.48 -17.00
CA PRO A 39 7.15 20.87 -16.64
C PRO A 39 6.53 21.25 -15.28
N PHE A 40 5.25 20.94 -15.08
CA PHE A 40 4.55 21.25 -13.84
C PHE A 40 5.13 20.56 -12.60
N VAL A 41 5.59 19.31 -12.74
CA VAL A 41 6.14 18.53 -11.62
C VAL A 41 7.51 19.05 -11.22
N ILE A 42 8.34 19.42 -12.20
CA ILE A 42 9.71 19.89 -12.00
C ILE A 42 9.73 21.32 -11.48
N GLU A 43 8.89 22.20 -12.02
CA GLU A 43 8.78 23.60 -11.58
C GLU A 43 8.12 23.73 -10.20
N ASN A 44 7.15 22.86 -9.87
CA ASN A 44 6.37 22.95 -8.63
C ASN A 44 6.43 21.67 -7.79
N PRO A 45 7.64 21.17 -7.43
CA PRO A 45 7.78 19.86 -6.84
C PRO A 45 7.08 19.80 -5.46
N SER A 46 7.07 20.89 -4.69
CA SER A 46 6.38 20.95 -3.39
C SER A 46 4.85 20.84 -3.50
N LYS A 47 4.25 21.39 -4.56
CA LYS A 47 2.80 21.33 -4.81
C LYS A 47 2.35 19.91 -5.15
N TYR A 48 3.02 19.29 -6.11
CA TYR A 48 2.63 17.97 -6.62
C TYR A 48 3.12 16.80 -5.76
N ARG A 49 4.16 17.02 -4.93
CA ARG A 49 4.68 16.04 -3.96
C ARG A 49 5.02 14.68 -4.58
N VAL A 50 5.38 14.66 -5.87
CA VAL A 50 5.80 13.43 -6.57
C VAL A 50 7.01 12.85 -5.88
N GLN A 51 6.96 11.53 -5.66
CA GLN A 51 8.03 10.72 -5.12
C GLN A 51 8.21 9.52 -6.05
N ILE A 52 9.44 9.14 -6.34
CA ILE A 52 9.75 8.00 -7.21
C ILE A 52 10.75 7.11 -6.49
N ILE A 53 10.50 5.81 -6.49
CA ILE A 53 11.48 4.78 -6.13
C ILE A 53 11.66 3.93 -7.38
N TYR A 54 12.88 3.91 -7.90
CA TYR A 54 13.25 3.08 -9.05
C TYR A 54 14.29 2.07 -8.59
N THR A 55 13.98 0.78 -8.71
CA THR A 55 14.94 -0.29 -8.43
C THR A 55 15.36 -0.93 -9.74
N LYS A 56 16.61 -0.71 -10.14
CA LYS A 56 17.26 -1.36 -11.27
C LYS A 56 17.71 -2.75 -10.83
N ILE A 57 17.37 -3.76 -11.64
CA ILE A 57 17.86 -5.13 -11.47
C ILE A 57 19.01 -5.33 -12.44
N GLU A 58 20.23 -5.45 -11.91
CA GLU A 58 21.40 -5.79 -12.70
C GLU A 58 21.73 -7.27 -12.51
N ARG A 59 21.79 -8.02 -13.59
CA ARG A 59 22.13 -9.45 -13.54
C ARG A 59 23.57 -9.67 -13.97
N THR A 60 24.32 -10.46 -13.19
CA THR A 60 25.65 -10.93 -13.61
C THR A 60 25.51 -11.95 -14.75
N LYS A 61 26.61 -12.22 -15.47
CA LYS A 61 26.63 -13.29 -16.49
C LYS A 61 26.29 -14.68 -15.92
N LYS A 62 26.38 -14.86 -14.60
CA LYS A 62 26.04 -16.09 -13.89
C LYS A 62 24.59 -16.12 -13.38
N GLY A 63 23.83 -15.05 -13.58
CA GLY A 63 22.40 -14.96 -13.23
C GLY A 63 22.10 -14.24 -11.91
N ASP A 64 23.13 -13.95 -11.09
CA ASP A 64 22.95 -13.26 -9.80
C ASP A 64 22.38 -11.86 -9.98
N ALA A 65 21.37 -11.50 -9.20
CA ALA A 65 20.73 -10.19 -9.27
C ALA A 65 21.29 -9.24 -8.20
N LYS A 66 21.82 -8.11 -8.65
CA LYS A 66 22.10 -6.94 -7.82
C LYS A 66 20.97 -5.94 -7.98
N LEU A 67 20.42 -5.47 -6.87
CA LEU A 67 19.37 -4.46 -6.85
C LEU A 67 20.00 -3.09 -6.52
N LEU A 68 19.86 -2.14 -7.43
CA LEU A 68 20.26 -0.75 -7.25
C LEU A 68 19.00 0.11 -7.14
N THR A 69 18.81 0.78 -6.00
CA THR A 69 17.60 1.59 -5.75
C THR A 69 17.93 3.07 -5.77
N TYR A 70 17.24 3.80 -6.62
CA TYR A 70 17.27 5.24 -6.78
C TYR A 70 15.98 5.85 -6.21
N LYS A 71 16.10 7.00 -5.58
CA LYS A 71 14.98 7.68 -4.90
C LYS A 71 14.92 9.14 -5.33
N TYR A 72 13.72 9.61 -5.63
CA TYR A 72 13.43 11.02 -5.87
C TYR A 72 12.44 11.52 -4.83
N ARG A 73 12.88 12.49 -4.01
CA ARG A 73 12.07 13.20 -3.00
C ARG A 73 11.30 12.28 -2.04
N LEU A 74 11.84 11.09 -1.77
CA LEU A 74 11.24 10.12 -0.86
C LEU A 74 11.09 10.71 0.54
N ASN A 75 9.85 10.78 1.01
CA ASN A 75 9.48 11.25 2.33
C ASN A 75 8.28 10.45 2.84
N ALA A 76 8.57 9.47 3.70
CA ALA A 76 7.56 8.60 4.31
C ALA A 76 6.61 9.33 5.29
N ARG A 77 6.91 10.58 5.68
CA ARG A 77 6.03 11.40 6.53
C ARG A 77 5.01 12.21 5.73
N LYS A 78 5.11 12.24 4.40
CA LYS A 78 4.09 12.88 3.56
C LYS A 78 2.91 11.95 3.37
N TYR A 79 1.71 12.52 3.52
CA TYR A 79 0.47 11.83 3.18
C TYR A 79 0.50 11.26 1.76
N PHE A 80 0.05 10.02 1.63
CA PHE A 80 -0.17 9.33 0.37
C PHE A 80 -1.57 8.70 0.40
N TYR A 81 -2.32 8.85 -0.68
CA TYR A 81 -3.63 8.23 -0.79
C TYR A 81 -3.45 6.72 -1.05
N PRO A 82 -3.85 5.84 -0.12
CA PRO A 82 -3.47 4.43 -0.17
C PRO A 82 -4.16 3.65 -1.29
N ALA A 83 -5.25 4.16 -1.86
CA ALA A 83 -6.08 3.43 -2.82
C ALA A 83 -6.34 1.97 -2.34
N SER A 84 -6.32 0.98 -3.23
CA SER A 84 -6.58 -0.43 -2.91
C SER A 84 -5.60 -1.08 -1.92
N THR A 85 -4.51 -0.43 -1.50
CA THR A 85 -3.58 -1.01 -0.52
C THR A 85 -4.23 -1.21 0.86
N VAL A 86 -5.32 -0.49 1.16
CA VAL A 86 -6.12 -0.68 2.39
C VAL A 86 -6.81 -2.05 2.47
N LYS A 87 -6.93 -2.77 1.35
CA LYS A 87 -7.65 -4.05 1.31
C LYS A 87 -6.89 -5.17 2.01
N LEU A 88 -5.56 -5.15 1.97
CA LEU A 88 -4.73 -6.12 2.68
C LEU A 88 -4.95 -6.07 4.20
N PRO A 89 -4.81 -4.91 4.90
CA PRO A 89 -5.09 -4.86 6.32
C PRO A 89 -6.55 -5.17 6.66
N ALA A 90 -7.52 -4.83 5.80
CA ALA A 90 -8.92 -5.21 6.00
C ALA A 90 -9.11 -6.75 6.02
N ALA A 91 -8.47 -7.46 5.09
CA ALA A 91 -8.51 -8.92 5.03
C ALA A 91 -7.85 -9.55 6.26
N LEU A 92 -6.67 -9.08 6.65
CA LEU A 92 -5.94 -9.61 7.81
C LEU A 92 -6.69 -9.37 9.11
N LEU A 93 -7.23 -8.16 9.33
CA LEU A 93 -7.99 -7.85 10.53
C LEU A 93 -9.34 -8.57 10.57
N THR A 94 -9.97 -8.84 9.42
CA THR A 94 -11.17 -9.68 9.37
C THR A 94 -10.88 -11.08 9.92
N LEU A 95 -9.77 -11.69 9.47
CA LEU A 95 -9.34 -13.01 9.94
C LEU A 95 -8.97 -12.97 11.43
N GLU A 96 -8.31 -11.91 11.88
CA GLU A 96 -8.03 -11.70 13.30
C GLU A 96 -9.32 -11.63 14.11
N LYS A 97 -10.29 -10.79 13.70
CA LYS A 97 -11.57 -10.60 14.40
C LYS A 97 -12.32 -11.92 14.52
N ILE A 98 -12.50 -12.67 13.44
CA ILE A 98 -13.26 -13.94 13.51
C ILE A 98 -12.58 -14.97 14.41
N ASN A 99 -11.25 -15.06 14.39
CA ASN A 99 -10.49 -15.94 15.28
C ASN A 99 -10.56 -15.52 16.76
N GLN A 100 -10.83 -14.24 17.04
CA GLN A 100 -10.98 -13.67 18.38
C GLN A 100 -12.39 -13.83 18.96
N LEU A 101 -13.42 -14.04 18.13
CA LEU A 101 -14.78 -14.22 18.62
C LEU A 101 -14.96 -15.49 19.45
N LYS A 102 -14.12 -16.52 19.26
CA LYS A 102 -14.13 -17.79 20.01
C LYS A 102 -15.50 -18.49 20.05
N ILE A 103 -16.32 -18.29 19.02
CA ILE A 103 -17.62 -18.97 18.87
C ILE A 103 -17.38 -20.35 18.25
N ASN A 104 -17.88 -21.41 18.88
CA ASN A 104 -17.71 -22.78 18.38
C ASN A 104 -18.37 -22.93 17.00
N GLY A 105 -17.65 -23.50 16.03
CA GLY A 105 -18.12 -23.67 14.65
C GLY A 105 -18.12 -22.39 13.79
N LEU A 106 -17.83 -21.22 14.35
CA LEU A 106 -17.70 -19.98 13.57
C LEU A 106 -16.33 -19.95 12.87
N THR A 107 -16.35 -19.86 11.54
CA THR A 107 -15.13 -19.79 10.72
C THR A 107 -15.29 -18.74 9.62
N LYS A 108 -14.21 -18.41 8.91
CA LYS A 108 -14.27 -17.54 7.72
C LYS A 108 -15.18 -18.10 6.60
N GLU A 109 -15.46 -19.40 6.60
CA GLU A 109 -16.35 -20.06 5.63
C GLU A 109 -17.82 -20.01 6.04
N THR A 110 -18.12 -19.59 7.27
CA THR A 110 -19.49 -19.46 7.75
C THR A 110 -20.25 -18.50 6.84
N LEU A 111 -21.43 -18.96 6.41
CA LEU A 111 -22.30 -18.20 5.52
C LEU A 111 -22.84 -16.96 6.24
N LEU A 112 -22.90 -15.87 5.51
CA LEU A 112 -23.37 -14.58 6.01
C LEU A 112 -24.76 -14.30 5.48
N ARG A 113 -25.50 -13.48 6.23
CA ARG A 113 -26.63 -12.71 5.73
C ARG A 113 -26.31 -11.26 6.06
N ILE A 114 -26.34 -10.39 5.05
CA ILE A 114 -26.02 -8.97 5.22
C ILE A 114 -27.30 -8.20 4.95
N ASP A 115 -27.87 -7.58 5.99
CA ASP A 115 -29.09 -6.78 5.88
C ASP A 115 -28.74 -5.28 5.88
N SER A 116 -29.72 -4.39 5.90
CA SER A 116 -29.54 -2.94 5.94
C SER A 116 -30.51 -2.33 6.94
N ALA A 117 -30.00 -1.49 7.83
CA ALA A 117 -30.77 -0.77 8.84
C ALA A 117 -30.58 0.76 8.80
N TYR A 118 -29.69 1.26 7.93
CA TYR A 118 -29.39 2.69 7.81
C TYR A 118 -29.18 3.09 6.33
N SER A 119 -29.28 4.39 6.02
CA SER A 119 -29.06 4.90 4.67
C SER A 119 -27.65 4.56 4.15
N GLY A 120 -27.53 4.37 2.83
CA GLY A 120 -26.26 4.02 2.20
C GLY A 120 -25.80 2.56 2.43
N GLN A 121 -26.54 1.74 3.18
CA GLN A 121 -26.29 0.31 3.30
C GLN A 121 -26.96 -0.48 2.18
N THR A 122 -26.33 -1.57 1.78
CA THR A 122 -26.85 -2.49 0.73
C THR A 122 -26.89 -3.90 1.27
N LYS A 123 -28.00 -4.61 1.03
CA LYS A 123 -28.21 -6.00 1.44
C LYS A 123 -27.50 -6.96 0.50
N VAL A 124 -27.09 -8.12 1.03
CA VAL A 124 -26.56 -9.23 0.23
C VAL A 124 -27.15 -10.54 0.75
N GLU A 125 -28.01 -11.14 -0.08
CA GLU A 125 -28.60 -12.47 0.17
C GLU A 125 -28.01 -13.55 -0.74
N TYR A 126 -27.33 -13.15 -1.82
CA TYR A 126 -26.80 -14.04 -2.84
C TYR A 126 -25.45 -13.54 -3.34
N ASP A 127 -24.48 -14.45 -3.46
CA ASP A 127 -23.16 -14.18 -4.02
C ASP A 127 -22.88 -15.18 -5.16
N SER A 128 -23.10 -14.74 -6.40
CA SER A 128 -22.92 -15.55 -7.61
C SER A 128 -21.49 -16.06 -7.80
N SER A 129 -20.50 -15.36 -7.23
CA SER A 129 -19.08 -15.70 -7.35
C SER A 129 -18.63 -16.79 -6.37
N SER A 130 -19.45 -17.07 -5.34
CA SER A 130 -19.21 -18.14 -4.38
C SER A 130 -19.71 -19.49 -4.92
N GLN A 131 -19.11 -20.59 -4.46
CA GLN A 131 -19.56 -21.94 -4.81
C GLN A 131 -20.92 -22.28 -4.20
N SER A 132 -21.15 -21.87 -2.95
CA SER A 132 -22.40 -22.07 -2.20
C SER A 132 -23.52 -21.11 -2.62
N LYS A 133 -23.22 -20.13 -3.48
CA LYS A 133 -24.11 -19.04 -3.88
C LYS A 133 -24.53 -18.09 -2.74
N LEU A 134 -23.85 -18.19 -1.61
CA LEU A 134 -24.11 -17.40 -0.40
C LEU A 134 -22.81 -16.71 0.03
N PRO A 135 -22.90 -15.49 0.58
CA PRO A 135 -21.70 -14.73 0.94
C PRO A 135 -20.96 -15.37 2.13
N SER A 136 -19.64 -15.26 2.12
CA SER A 136 -18.77 -15.64 3.24
C SER A 136 -17.56 -14.70 3.31
N LEU A 137 -16.98 -14.55 4.51
CA LEU A 137 -15.77 -13.73 4.68
C LEU A 137 -14.61 -14.28 3.86
N ALA A 138 -14.49 -15.60 3.75
CA ALA A 138 -13.50 -16.26 2.92
C ALA A 138 -13.63 -15.88 1.43
N ASN A 139 -14.85 -15.86 0.89
CA ASN A 139 -15.06 -15.48 -0.51
C ASN A 139 -14.71 -14.00 -0.74
N TYR A 140 -15.10 -13.11 0.17
CA TYR A 140 -14.72 -11.69 0.08
C TYR A 140 -13.19 -11.50 0.15
N ILE A 141 -12.51 -12.18 1.06
CA ILE A 141 -11.04 -12.15 1.14
C ILE A 141 -10.40 -12.67 -0.16
N LYS A 142 -10.93 -13.77 -0.71
CA LYS A 142 -10.47 -14.30 -2.01
C LYS A 142 -10.62 -13.27 -3.11
N LYS A 143 -11.77 -12.60 -3.23
CA LYS A 143 -12.02 -11.55 -4.24
C LYS A 143 -11.09 -10.34 -4.07
N VAL A 144 -10.82 -9.93 -2.83
CA VAL A 144 -9.85 -8.87 -2.52
C VAL A 144 -8.47 -9.20 -3.07
N PHE A 145 -7.99 -10.43 -2.90
CA PHE A 145 -6.65 -10.80 -3.38
C PHE A 145 -6.61 -11.16 -4.86
N LEU A 146 -7.66 -11.77 -5.40
CA LEU A 146 -7.67 -12.27 -6.77
C LEU A 146 -7.84 -11.13 -7.79
N VAL A 147 -8.73 -10.17 -7.49
CA VAL A 147 -9.11 -9.12 -8.46
C VAL A 147 -9.22 -7.73 -7.84
N SER A 148 -8.75 -7.54 -6.59
CA SER A 148 -8.88 -6.25 -5.88
C SER A 148 -10.32 -5.75 -5.84
N ASP A 149 -11.28 -6.64 -5.61
CA ASP A 149 -12.71 -6.31 -5.67
C ASP A 149 -13.09 -5.24 -4.63
N ASN A 150 -13.76 -4.18 -5.07
CA ASN A 150 -14.16 -3.06 -4.21
C ASN A 150 -15.34 -3.42 -3.31
N ASP A 151 -16.33 -4.16 -3.83
CA ASP A 151 -17.49 -4.57 -3.05
C ASP A 151 -17.06 -5.49 -1.90
N ALA A 152 -16.20 -6.47 -2.18
CA ALA A 152 -15.64 -7.35 -1.17
C ALA A 152 -14.92 -6.57 -0.07
N TYR A 153 -14.10 -5.57 -0.42
CA TYR A 153 -13.50 -4.67 0.57
C TYR A 153 -14.56 -3.95 1.41
N ASN A 154 -15.63 -3.46 0.79
CA ASN A 154 -16.71 -2.78 1.52
C ASN A 154 -17.36 -3.71 2.54
N ARG A 155 -17.58 -4.99 2.21
CA ARG A 155 -18.11 -6.00 3.16
C ARG A 155 -17.16 -6.30 4.30
N LEU A 156 -15.85 -6.34 4.04
CA LEU A 156 -14.85 -6.49 5.09
C LEU A 156 -14.77 -5.26 5.99
N TYR A 157 -14.84 -4.06 5.42
CA TYR A 157 -14.91 -2.80 6.15
C TYR A 157 -16.16 -2.76 7.04
N GLU A 158 -17.32 -3.14 6.51
CA GLU A 158 -18.59 -3.23 7.23
C GLU A 158 -18.50 -4.23 8.38
N PHE A 159 -17.97 -5.43 8.12
CA PHE A 159 -17.78 -6.45 9.15
C PHE A 159 -16.83 -5.99 10.25
N LEU A 160 -15.76 -5.25 9.93
CA LEU A 160 -14.83 -4.73 10.93
C LEU A 160 -15.43 -3.61 11.77
N GLY A 161 -16.12 -2.67 11.12
CA GLY A 161 -16.49 -1.38 11.69
C GLY A 161 -15.36 -0.36 11.54
N GLN A 162 -15.70 0.90 11.21
CA GLN A 162 -14.71 1.96 10.96
C GLN A 162 -13.77 2.18 12.16
N GLN A 163 -14.35 2.32 13.36
CA GLN A 163 -13.59 2.60 14.58
C GLN A 163 -12.62 1.45 14.89
N SER A 164 -13.15 0.23 15.00
CA SER A 164 -12.36 -0.97 15.30
C SER A 164 -11.24 -1.20 14.29
N PHE A 165 -11.50 -0.95 12.99
CA PHE A 165 -10.48 -1.07 11.96
C PHE A 165 -9.30 -0.10 12.23
N ASN A 166 -9.58 1.17 12.47
CA ASN A 166 -8.54 2.15 12.76
C ASN A 166 -7.80 1.85 14.07
N GLU A 167 -8.53 1.59 15.16
CA GLU A 167 -7.95 1.30 16.47
C GLU A 167 -7.04 0.07 16.42
N LYS A 168 -7.44 -0.99 15.72
CA LYS A 168 -6.60 -2.19 15.55
C LYS A 168 -5.31 -1.90 14.79
N LEU A 169 -5.33 -1.01 13.80
CA LEU A 169 -4.12 -0.59 13.09
C LEU A 169 -3.23 0.29 13.97
N TRP A 170 -3.81 1.24 14.70
CA TRP A 170 -3.07 2.10 15.62
C TRP A 170 -2.39 1.30 16.74
N ASN A 171 -3.11 0.33 17.33
CA ASN A 171 -2.58 -0.59 18.34
C ASN A 171 -1.42 -1.46 17.82
N LYS A 172 -1.29 -1.62 16.50
CA LYS A 172 -0.18 -2.33 15.84
C LYS A 172 0.95 -1.38 15.40
N GLY A 173 0.89 -0.09 15.75
CA GLY A 173 1.91 0.91 15.45
C GLY A 173 1.68 1.72 14.16
N TYR A 174 0.58 1.50 13.44
CA TYR A 174 0.24 2.24 12.22
C TYR A 174 -0.49 3.57 12.52
N LEU A 175 0.10 4.41 13.37
CA LEU A 175 -0.55 5.58 13.97
C LEU A 175 -1.03 6.65 12.98
N ASN A 176 -0.47 6.68 11.77
CA ASN A 176 -0.80 7.67 10.74
C ASN A 176 -1.79 7.15 9.69
N VAL A 177 -2.34 5.94 9.88
CA VAL A 177 -3.37 5.40 8.97
C VAL A 177 -4.74 5.92 9.38
N MET A 178 -5.54 6.28 8.39
CA MET A 178 -6.93 6.66 8.57
C MET A 178 -7.78 5.99 7.49
N ILE A 179 -8.68 5.10 7.91
CA ILE A 179 -9.65 4.42 7.06
C ILE A 179 -11.03 4.98 7.38
N ASN A 180 -11.51 5.90 6.56
CA ASN A 180 -12.74 6.66 6.84
C ASN A 180 -13.87 6.39 5.86
N HIS A 181 -13.67 5.59 4.81
CA HIS A 181 -14.71 5.34 3.83
C HIS A 181 -14.60 3.97 3.14
N ARG A 182 -15.76 3.52 2.65
CA ARG A 182 -15.94 2.43 1.69
C ARG A 182 -15.53 2.90 0.28
N PHE A 183 -15.20 1.98 -0.62
CA PHE A 183 -15.06 2.26 -2.05
C PHE A 183 -16.42 2.28 -2.74
N ILE A 184 -17.29 3.17 -2.26
CA ILE A 184 -18.61 3.47 -2.83
C ILE A 184 -18.71 4.99 -2.92
N GLY A 185 -19.02 5.51 -4.10
CA GLY A 185 -19.23 6.94 -4.30
C GLY A 185 -20.54 7.41 -3.66
N GLY A 186 -20.60 8.69 -3.26
CA GLY A 186 -21.84 9.35 -2.84
C GLY A 186 -22.25 9.15 -1.38
N LEU A 187 -21.51 8.36 -0.60
CA LEU A 187 -21.77 8.23 0.84
C LEU A 187 -21.22 9.42 1.63
N THR A 188 -22.01 9.93 2.55
CA THR A 188 -21.58 10.92 3.53
C THR A 188 -20.58 10.33 4.53
N SER A 189 -19.89 11.20 5.28
CA SER A 189 -19.03 10.75 6.38
C SER A 189 -19.81 9.99 7.46
N GLU A 190 -21.08 10.34 7.68
CA GLU A 190 -21.96 9.66 8.62
C GLU A 190 -22.36 8.28 8.11
N GLU A 191 -22.75 8.15 6.85
CA GLU A 191 -23.10 6.85 6.27
C GLU A 191 -21.91 5.88 6.27
N ASN A 192 -20.67 6.36 6.09
CA ASN A 192 -19.47 5.52 6.27
C ASN A 192 -19.24 5.08 7.73
N ARG A 193 -19.92 5.75 8.68
CA ARG A 193 -20.14 5.45 10.11
C ARG A 193 -20.80 4.10 10.36
N PHE A 194 -21.94 3.94 9.69
CA PHE A 194 -22.93 2.91 9.95
C PHE A 194 -22.69 1.68 9.08
N THR A 195 -22.37 0.56 9.72
CA THR A 195 -22.15 -0.73 9.06
C THR A 195 -23.39 -1.61 9.13
N ASN A 196 -23.51 -2.50 8.14
CA ASN A 196 -24.63 -3.41 8.02
C ASN A 196 -24.79 -4.31 9.26
N PRO A 197 -26.04 -4.62 9.69
CA PRO A 197 -26.31 -5.69 10.65
C PRO A 197 -26.13 -7.08 10.05
#